data_AF-A0A7S0C6D5-F1
#
_entry.id   AF-A0A7S0C6D5-F1
#
_cell.length_a   1.000
_cell.length_b   1.000
_cell.length_c   1.000
_cell.angle_alpha   90.00
_cell.angle_beta   90.00
_cell.angle_gamma   90.00
#
_symmetry.space_group_name_H-M   'P 1'
#
loop_
_entity.id
_entity.type
_entity.pdbx_description
1 polymer ?
#
loop_
_entity_poly.entity_id
_entity_poly.type
_entity_poly.pdbx_seq_one_letter_code
_entity_poly.pdbx_strand_id
1 'polypeptide(L)'
;MVQCVDPDGISVLRNWDPEVSFGCMERIKDPFLWNDLHWFISKSELITRVHEWNSALLQYCDDKNFTGAKREEVIRVYSASPLARCANPTCGTIETKIKEFHKCSKCNRVAYCSRTCQAHHWKPSHKKLCVSNDSAYPS
;
A
#
# COMPACT_ATOMS: atom_id res chain seq x y z
N MET A 1 -9.21 -12.61 -16.15
CA MET A 1 -9.18 -12.17 -14.75
C MET A 1 -7.75 -11.76 -14.44
N VAL A 2 -7.40 -10.49 -14.68
CA VAL A 2 -6.08 -9.99 -14.29
C VAL A 2 -6.12 -9.89 -12.78
N GLN A 3 -5.56 -10.90 -12.11
CA GLN A 3 -5.14 -10.73 -10.73
C GLN A 3 -4.08 -9.64 -10.79
N CYS A 4 -4.43 -8.43 -10.38
CA CYS A 4 -3.48 -7.36 -10.10
C CYS A 4 -2.71 -7.73 -8.82
N VAL A 5 -2.01 -8.87 -8.84
CA VAL A 5 -0.97 -9.18 -7.86
C VAL A 5 0.19 -8.27 -8.21
N ASP A 6 0.32 -7.16 -7.47
CA ASP A 6 1.53 -6.34 -7.49
C ASP A 6 2.72 -7.26 -7.18
N PRO A 7 3.60 -7.54 -8.17
CA PRO A 7 4.70 -8.48 -7.99
C PRO A 7 5.74 -8.01 -6.97
N ASP A 8 5.73 -6.72 -6.60
CA ASP A 8 6.71 -6.12 -5.71
C ASP A 8 6.18 -5.93 -4.26
N GLY A 9 4.90 -6.21 -4.00
CA GLY A 9 4.34 -6.34 -2.65
C GLY A 9 4.39 -5.07 -1.79
N ILE A 10 4.29 -3.89 -2.38
CA ILE A 10 4.48 -2.63 -1.66
C ILE A 10 3.13 -2.12 -1.18
N SER A 11 2.95 -2.07 0.15
CA SER A 11 1.88 -1.30 0.79
C SER A 11 0.45 -1.66 0.35
N VAL A 12 0.13 -2.93 0.06
CA VAL A 12 -1.25 -3.31 -0.30
C VAL A 12 -2.16 -3.49 0.92
N LEU A 13 -3.40 -3.02 0.77
CA LEU A 13 -4.55 -3.63 1.41
C LEU A 13 -4.53 -5.11 1.05
N ARG A 14 -4.32 -5.98 2.05
CA ARG A 14 -4.21 -7.42 1.80
C ARG A 14 -5.53 -7.89 1.18
N ASN A 15 -5.42 -8.72 0.13
CA ASN A 15 -6.58 -9.32 -0.55
C ASN A 15 -7.49 -8.26 -1.18
N TRP A 16 -6.95 -7.43 -2.09
CA TRP A 16 -7.72 -6.43 -2.83
C TRP A 16 -9.08 -7.00 -3.27
N ASP A 17 -10.13 -6.40 -2.75
CA ASP A 17 -11.51 -6.71 -3.08
C ASP A 17 -12.09 -5.47 -3.78
N PRO A 18 -12.53 -5.59 -5.04
CA PRO A 18 -13.05 -4.45 -5.79
C PRO A 18 -14.27 -3.81 -5.12
N GLU A 19 -15.14 -4.59 -4.46
CA GLU A 19 -16.35 -4.06 -3.82
C GLU A 19 -15.98 -3.22 -2.60
N VAL A 20 -15.12 -3.75 -1.73
CA VAL A 20 -14.66 -3.00 -0.55
C VAL A 20 -13.84 -1.78 -0.96
N SER A 21 -12.96 -1.94 -1.94
CA SER A 21 -12.08 -0.85 -2.39
C SER A 21 -12.88 0.28 -3.03
N PHE A 22 -13.80 -0.06 -3.94
CA PHE A 22 -14.68 0.93 -4.56
C PHE A 22 -15.60 1.58 -3.53
N GLY A 23 -16.18 0.79 -2.63
CA GLY A 23 -16.98 1.31 -1.52
C GLY A 23 -16.22 2.30 -0.64
N CYS A 24 -14.97 2.03 -0.28
CA CYS A 24 -14.15 3.00 0.44
C CYS A 24 -13.88 4.26 -0.39
N MET A 25 -13.51 4.11 -1.68
CA MET A 25 -13.17 5.25 -2.55
C MET A 25 -14.35 6.21 -2.77
N GLU A 26 -15.58 5.70 -2.89
CA GLU A 26 -16.78 6.55 -3.00
C GLU A 26 -17.02 7.42 -1.76
N ARG A 27 -16.45 7.05 -0.61
CA ARG A 27 -16.58 7.76 0.67
C ARG A 27 -15.39 8.69 0.97
N ILE A 28 -14.41 8.78 0.07
CA ILE A 28 -13.24 9.66 0.19
C ILE A 28 -13.42 10.84 -0.78
N LYS A 29 -13.30 12.07 -0.28
CA LYS A 29 -13.52 13.30 -1.06
C LYS A 29 -12.56 13.44 -2.25
N ASP A 30 -11.29 13.09 -2.05
CA ASP A 30 -10.24 13.10 -3.07
C ASP A 30 -9.68 11.67 -3.19
N PRO A 31 -10.32 10.81 -4.02
CA PRO A 31 -10.01 9.39 -4.08
C PRO A 31 -8.63 9.15 -4.69
N PHE A 32 -8.00 8.08 -4.25
CA PHE A 32 -6.63 7.77 -4.64
C PHE A 32 -6.40 6.26 -4.75
N LEU A 33 -5.37 5.87 -5.50
CA LEU A 33 -4.96 4.49 -5.64
C LEU A 33 -3.93 4.15 -4.55
N TRP A 34 -4.33 3.32 -3.58
CA TRP A 34 -3.52 3.00 -2.40
C TRP A 34 -2.13 2.41 -2.74
N ASN A 35 -2.02 1.67 -3.85
CA ASN A 35 -0.84 0.87 -4.20
C ASN A 35 0.43 1.69 -4.47
N ASP A 36 0.31 2.98 -4.80
CA ASP A 36 1.45 3.81 -5.20
C ASP A 36 1.76 4.95 -4.25
N LEU A 37 1.05 5.12 -3.12
CA LEU A 37 1.21 6.36 -2.36
C LEU A 37 2.32 6.34 -1.32
N HIS A 38 2.53 5.22 -0.62
CA HIS A 38 3.32 5.18 0.63
C HIS A 38 4.70 5.86 0.51
N TRP A 39 5.37 5.69 -0.61
CA TRP A 39 6.74 6.19 -0.82
C TRP A 39 6.84 7.53 -1.54
N PHE A 40 5.74 7.98 -2.13
CA PHE A 40 5.65 9.18 -2.95
C PHE A 40 5.20 10.41 -2.16
N ILE A 41 4.24 10.22 -1.24
CA ILE A 41 3.68 11.33 -0.46
C ILE A 41 4.48 11.61 0.81
N SER A 42 4.26 12.77 1.43
CA SER A 42 4.91 13.12 2.70
C SER A 42 4.46 12.20 3.86
N LYS A 43 5.19 12.19 4.98
CA LYS A 43 4.79 11.40 6.17
C LYS A 43 3.43 11.87 6.72
N SER A 44 3.22 13.18 6.78
CA SER A 44 1.96 13.77 7.24
C SER A 44 0.80 13.40 6.32
N GLU A 45 1.01 13.50 5.01
CA GLU A 45 -0.01 13.14 4.03
C GLU A 45 -0.34 11.65 4.08
N LEU A 46 0.64 10.77 4.24
CA LEU A 46 0.40 9.33 4.42
C LEU A 46 -0.48 9.04 5.63
N ILE A 47 -0.23 9.69 6.76
CA ILE A 47 -1.04 9.54 7.97
C ILE A 47 -2.48 10.00 7.69
N THR A 48 -2.66 11.12 7.00
CA THR A 48 -3.97 11.61 6.58
C THR A 48 -4.69 10.59 5.69
N ARG A 49 -4.03 10.06 4.65
CA ARG A 49 -4.63 9.07 3.73
C ARG A 49 -5.01 7.77 4.44
N VAL A 50 -4.20 7.29 5.39
CA VAL A 50 -4.54 6.13 6.25
C VAL A 50 -5.81 6.42 7.06
N HIS A 51 -5.89 7.60 7.66
CA HIS A 51 -7.05 7.99 8.44
C HIS A 51 -8.32 8.09 7.57
N GLU A 52 -8.23 8.73 6.40
CA GLU A 52 -9.33 8.82 5.43
C GLU A 52 -9.82 7.44 5.01
N TRP A 53 -8.90 6.54 4.64
CA TRP A 53 -9.24 5.18 4.25
C TRP A 53 -9.92 4.41 5.38
N ASN A 54 -9.34 4.41 6.58
CA ASN A 54 -9.91 3.67 7.72
C ASN A 54 -11.27 4.23 8.14
N SER A 55 -11.46 5.55 8.04
CA SER A 55 -12.77 6.18 8.28
C SER A 55 -13.81 5.76 7.22
N ALA A 56 -13.41 5.75 5.95
CA ALA A 56 -14.26 5.30 4.84
C ALA A 56 -14.63 3.81 4.96
N LEU A 57 -13.71 2.96 5.42
CA LEU A 57 -13.95 1.54 5.65
C LEU A 57 -15.00 1.29 6.74
N LEU A 58 -14.96 2.07 7.82
CA LEU A 58 -15.97 1.98 8.88
C LEU A 58 -17.36 2.37 8.36
N GLN A 59 -17.46 3.47 7.62
CA GLN A 59 -18.71 3.90 6.98
C GLN A 59 -19.22 2.86 5.96
N TYR A 60 -18.33 2.28 5.16
CA TYR A 60 -18.68 1.20 4.24
C TYR A 60 -19.27 -0.01 4.98
N CYS A 61 -18.69 -0.40 6.11
CA CYS A 61 -19.23 -1.47 6.94
C CYS A 61 -20.61 -1.13 7.52
N ASP A 62 -20.82 0.14 7.91
CA ASP A 62 -22.12 0.62 8.39
C ASP A 62 -23.19 0.56 7.30
N ASP A 63 -22.90 1.08 6.11
CA ASP A 63 -23.85 1.11 4.99
C ASP A 63 -24.22 -0.28 4.47
N LYS A 64 -23.28 -1.23 4.54
CA LYS A 64 -23.52 -2.64 4.23
C LYS A 64 -24.19 -3.41 5.37
N ASN A 65 -24.46 -2.75 6.50
CA ASN A 65 -25.00 -3.36 7.73
C ASN A 65 -24.16 -4.55 8.22
N PHE A 66 -22.84 -4.51 8.05
CA PHE A 66 -21.95 -5.54 8.58
C PHE A 66 -21.86 -5.42 10.10
N THR A 67 -22.07 -6.55 10.79
CA THR A 67 -22.07 -6.64 12.25
C THR A 67 -21.27 -7.86 12.73
N GLY A 68 -20.91 -7.88 14.01
CA GLY A 68 -20.20 -8.97 14.68
C GLY A 68 -18.92 -9.41 13.95
N ALA A 69 -18.70 -10.72 13.88
CA ALA A 69 -17.52 -11.32 13.27
C ALA A 69 -17.27 -10.89 11.81
N LYS A 70 -18.34 -10.64 11.04
CA LYS A 70 -18.19 -10.20 9.64
C LYS A 70 -17.60 -8.79 9.57
N ARG A 71 -18.08 -7.88 10.41
CA ARG A 71 -17.54 -6.51 10.50
C ARG A 71 -16.08 -6.53 10.94
N GLU A 72 -15.78 -7.29 11.98
CA GLU A 72 -14.42 -7.41 12.53
C GLU A 72 -13.45 -7.99 11.50
N GLU A 73 -13.87 -8.99 10.74
CA GLU A 73 -13.06 -9.57 9.66
C GLU A 73 -12.78 -8.55 8.56
N VAL A 74 -13.81 -7.84 8.07
CA VAL A 74 -13.67 -6.83 7.02
C VAL A 74 -12.73 -5.71 7.49
N ILE A 75 -12.94 -5.17 8.70
CA ILE A 75 -12.06 -4.13 9.25
C ILE A 75 -10.63 -4.64 9.35
N ARG A 76 -10.40 -5.85 9.88
CA ARG A 76 -9.05 -6.41 10.05
C ARG A 76 -8.33 -6.62 8.72
N VAL A 77 -9.03 -7.08 7.69
CA VAL A 77 -8.44 -7.39 6.38
C VAL A 77 -8.14 -6.13 5.58
N TYR A 78 -9.05 -5.15 5.60
CA TYR A 78 -9.01 -3.99 4.72
C TYR A 78 -8.61 -2.68 5.42
N SER A 79 -8.23 -2.71 6.70
CA SER A 79 -7.64 -1.52 7.33
C SER A 79 -6.26 -1.21 6.73
N ALA A 80 -6.03 0.07 6.49
CA ALA A 80 -4.74 0.61 6.10
C ALA A 80 -3.83 0.82 7.32
N SER A 81 -2.52 0.68 7.08
CA SER A 81 -1.46 0.96 8.05
C SER A 81 -0.44 1.92 7.43
N PRO A 82 0.12 2.87 8.19
CA PRO A 82 1.20 3.74 7.71
C PRO A 82 2.57 3.06 7.79
N LEU A 83 2.64 1.77 8.14
CA LEU A 83 3.86 0.98 8.24
C LEU A 83 3.93 -0.01 7.07
N ALA A 84 4.99 0.11 6.27
CA ALA A 84 5.18 -0.74 5.10
C ALA A 84 5.95 -2.04 5.41
N ARG A 85 5.81 -3.01 4.53
CA ARG A 85 6.67 -4.21 4.49
C ARG A 85 7.89 -3.95 3.62
N CYS A 86 8.94 -4.71 3.87
CA CYS A 86 10.10 -4.73 2.98
C CYS A 86 9.65 -5.20 1.59
N ALA A 87 10.06 -4.50 0.53
CA ALA A 87 9.72 -4.87 -0.84
C ALA A 87 10.40 -6.15 -1.33
N ASN A 88 11.31 -6.74 -0.55
CA ASN A 88 11.82 -8.08 -0.85
C ASN A 88 10.73 -9.11 -0.48
N PRO A 89 10.13 -9.86 -1.43
CA PRO A 89 9.00 -10.77 -1.16
C PRO A 89 9.32 -11.88 -0.17
N THR A 90 10.60 -12.24 -0.01
CA THR A 90 11.05 -13.27 0.94
C THR A 90 11.36 -12.70 2.33
N CYS A 91 11.21 -11.38 2.51
CA CYS A 91 11.46 -10.69 3.77
C CYS A 91 10.14 -10.39 4.48
N GLY A 92 10.00 -10.85 5.72
CA GLY A 92 8.81 -10.61 6.54
C GLY A 92 8.82 -9.29 7.33
N THR A 93 9.90 -8.51 7.25
CA THR A 93 10.08 -7.31 8.09
C THR A 93 9.07 -6.23 7.73
N ILE A 94 8.45 -5.67 8.77
CA ILE A 94 7.54 -4.52 8.71
C ILE A 94 8.24 -3.35 9.41
N GLU A 95 8.02 -2.13 8.91
CA GLU A 95 8.47 -0.91 9.57
C GLU A 95 8.00 -0.86 11.02
N THR A 96 8.86 -0.34 11.90
CA THR A 96 8.47 0.05 13.26
C THR A 96 8.20 1.54 13.35
N LYS A 97 8.77 2.31 12.43
CA LYS A 97 8.55 3.75 12.26
C LYS A 97 8.15 4.04 10.83
N ILE A 98 7.21 4.96 10.65
CA ILE A 98 6.73 5.38 9.32
C ILE A 98 7.91 5.91 8.49
N LYS A 99 8.09 5.35 7.28
CA LYS A 99 9.16 5.70 6.33
C LYS A 99 10.58 5.47 6.88
N GLU A 100 10.74 4.39 7.64
CA GLU A 100 12.03 3.89 8.15
C GLU A 100 12.88 3.24 7.05
N PHE A 101 12.26 2.59 6.07
CA PHE A 101 13.00 1.84 5.06
C PHE A 101 13.64 2.71 3.98
N HIS A 102 14.69 2.18 3.36
CA HIS A 102 15.43 2.86 2.31
C HIS A 102 14.79 2.63 0.94
N LYS A 103 14.32 3.73 0.32
CA LYS A 103 13.75 3.69 -1.03
C LYS A 103 14.79 3.27 -2.08
N CYS A 104 14.34 2.61 -3.13
CA CYS A 104 15.15 2.46 -4.33
C CYS A 104 15.44 3.83 -4.92
N SER A 105 16.72 4.19 -5.03
CA SER A 105 17.17 5.52 -5.48
C SER A 105 16.77 5.85 -6.92
N LYS A 106 16.48 4.84 -7.74
CA LYS A 106 16.08 5.02 -9.14
C LYS A 106 14.58 5.32 -9.29
N CYS A 107 13.72 4.45 -8.77
CA CYS A 107 12.29 4.54 -9.00
C CYS A 107 11.52 5.23 -7.87
N ASN A 108 12.05 5.25 -6.65
CA ASN A 108 11.38 5.72 -5.44
C ASN A 108 10.05 5.04 -5.07
N ARG A 109 9.64 3.99 -5.79
CA ARG A 109 8.33 3.32 -5.61
C ARG A 109 8.34 2.23 -4.54
N VAL A 110 9.52 1.72 -4.21
CA VAL A 110 9.70 0.55 -3.36
C VAL A 110 10.76 0.87 -2.32
N ALA A 111 10.69 0.26 -1.14
CA ALA A 111 11.70 0.42 -0.09
C ALA A 111 12.07 -0.89 0.59
N TYR A 112 13.30 -0.93 1.11
CA TYR A 112 13.90 -2.11 1.70
C TYR A 112 14.41 -1.83 3.11
N CYS A 113 14.25 -2.80 4.01
CA CYS A 113 14.82 -2.72 5.35
C CYS A 113 16.37 -2.74 5.36
N SER A 114 16.99 -3.20 4.26
CA SER A 114 18.45 -3.29 4.13
C SER A 114 18.89 -3.31 2.67
N ARG A 115 20.16 -2.95 2.42
CA ARG A 115 20.79 -3.13 1.09
C ARG A 115 20.83 -4.59 0.63
N THR A 116 20.96 -5.53 1.57
CA THR A 116 20.91 -6.97 1.27
C THR A 116 19.57 -7.37 0.69
N CYS A 117 18.45 -6.91 1.29
CA CYS A 117 17.12 -7.16 0.75
C CYS A 117 16.91 -6.53 -0.63
N GLN A 118 17.42 -5.32 -0.85
CA GLN A 118 17.40 -4.70 -2.17
C GLN A 118 18.16 -5.55 -3.20
N ALA A 119 19.37 -6.02 -2.87
CA ALA A 119 20.19 -6.82 -3.78
C ALA A 119 19.54 -8.18 -4.11
N HIS A 120 18.94 -8.83 -3.11
CA HIS A 120 18.20 -10.07 -3.32
C HIS A 120 16.98 -9.88 -4.23
N HIS A 121 16.22 -8.80 -4.05
CA HIS A 121 15.06 -8.52 -4.90
C HIS A 121 15.44 -8.01 -6.30
N TRP A 122 16.62 -7.38 -6.45
CA TRP A 122 17.02 -6.67 -7.66
C TRP A 122 17.05 -7.55 -8.91
N LYS A 123 17.91 -8.56 -8.96
CA LYS A 123 18.13 -9.37 -10.17
C LYS A 123 16.92 -10.23 -10.55
N PRO A 124 16.22 -10.90 -9.61
CA PRO A 124 15.10 -11.77 -9.95
C PRO A 124 13.90 -11.00 -10.55
N SER A 125 13.56 -9.85 -9.96
CA SER A 125 12.29 -9.18 -10.24
C SER A 125 12.45 -7.67 -10.44
N HIS A 126 12.89 -6.92 -9.42
CA HIS A 126 12.76 -5.46 -9.40
C HIS A 126 13.46 -4.76 -10.58
N LYS A 127 14.62 -5.26 -11.04
CA LYS A 127 15.35 -4.67 -12.18
C LYS A 127 14.49 -4.51 -13.43
N LYS A 128 13.57 -5.45 -13.68
CA LYS A 128 12.69 -5.44 -14.88
C LYS A 128 11.60 -4.37 -14.79
N LEU A 129 11.17 -4.03 -13.58
CA LEU A 129 10.08 -3.10 -13.30
C LEU A 129 10.58 -1.71 -12.87
N CYS A 130 11.88 -1.58 -12.56
CA CYS A 130 12.47 -0.36 -12.04
C CYS A 130 12.61 0.72 -13.12
N VAL A 131 11.56 1.53 -13.27
CA VAL A 131 11.50 2.73 -14.12
C VAL A 131 11.78 3.97 -13.28
N SER A 132 12.55 4.92 -13.83
CA SER A 132 12.88 6.17 -13.14
C SER A 132 11.61 6.98 -12.82
N ASN A 133 11.62 7.69 -11.69
CA ASN A 133 10.45 8.43 -11.24
C ASN A 133 10.04 9.56 -12.21
N ASP A 134 11.02 10.16 -12.90
CA ASP A 134 10.82 11.29 -13.81
C ASP A 134 10.07 10.91 -15.10
N SER A 135 9.94 9.62 -15.40
CA SER A 135 9.41 9.13 -16.68
C SER A 135 7.89 8.90 -16.67
N ALA A 136 7.20 9.04 -15.52
CA ALA A 136 5.81 8.61 -15.37
C ALA A 136 4.81 9.73 -15.05
N TYR A 137 5.26 10.90 -14.57
CA TYR A 137 4.41 12.07 -14.34
C TYR A 137 5.20 13.34 -14.66
N PRO A 138 4.89 14.07 -15.75
CA PRO A 138 5.45 15.41 -15.95
C PRO A 138 5.03 16.29 -14.78
N SER A 139 6.00 17.08 -14.27
CA SER A 139 5.82 18.04 -13.18
C SER A 139 4.74 19.06 -13.46
#